data_AF-A0A2P2I5F4-F1
#
_entry.id   AF-A0A2P2I5F4-F1
#
_cell.length_a   1.000
_cell.length_b   1.000
_cell.length_c   1.000
_cell.angle_alpha   90.00
_cell.angle_beta   90.00
_cell.angle_gamma   90.00
#
_symmetry.space_group_name_H-M   'P 1'
#
loop_
_entity.id
_entity.type
_entity.pdbx_description
1 polymer ?
#
loop_
_entity_poly.entity_id
_entity_poly.type
_entity_poly.pdbx_seq_one_letter_code
_entity_poly.pdbx_strand_id
1 'polypeptide(L)'
;FDVFMQCKTWDCAVHNAAYWREHMNEGEFVYAVYTAVIHSELGHGIVLPPLYEVTPHMFTNSEIIQKAYTAKMTHTAGKFEMEFTGTKKNK
;
A
#
# COMPACT_ATOMS: atom_id res chain seq x y z
N PHE A 1 -7.81 -2.83 -14.01
CA PHE A 1 -8.49 -4.03 -13.49
C PHE A 1 -8.77 -5.03 -14.60
N ASP A 2 -9.54 -4.67 -15.63
CA ASP A 2 -9.92 -5.60 -16.71
C ASP A 2 -8.74 -6.29 -17.41
N VAL A 3 -7.64 -5.55 -17.65
CA VAL A 3 -6.40 -6.11 -18.22
C VAL A 3 -5.85 -7.27 -17.38
N PHE A 4 -5.87 -7.14 -16.05
CA PHE A 4 -5.41 -8.20 -15.15
C PHE A 4 -6.37 -9.40 -15.13
N MET A 5 -7.67 -9.16 -15.25
CA MET A 5 -8.69 -10.22 -15.33
C MET A 5 -8.65 -11.00 -16.65
N GLN A 6 -8.16 -10.38 -17.73
CA GLN A 6 -8.02 -11.02 -19.04
C GLN A 6 -6.72 -11.84 -19.19
N CYS A 7 -5.76 -11.67 -18.29
CA CYS A 7 -4.53 -12.47 -18.31
C CYS A 7 -4.81 -13.94 -17.97
N LYS A 8 -4.32 -14.85 -18.81
CA LYS A 8 -4.47 -16.31 -18.64
C LYS A 8 -3.31 -16.96 -17.92
N THR A 9 -2.16 -16.30 -17.88
CA THR A 9 -0.92 -16.80 -17.28
C THR A 9 -0.43 -15.82 -16.21
N TRP A 10 0.24 -16.35 -15.19
CA TRP A 10 0.87 -15.53 -14.17
C TRP A 10 1.87 -14.54 -14.77
N ASP A 11 2.63 -14.98 -15.77
CA ASP A 11 3.59 -14.16 -16.48
C ASP A 11 2.96 -12.92 -17.15
N CYS A 12 1.78 -13.08 -17.78
CA CYS A 12 1.02 -11.96 -18.32
C CYS A 12 0.63 -10.96 -17.24
N ALA A 13 0.17 -11.45 -16.08
CA ALA A 13 -0.27 -10.60 -14.98
C ALA A 13 0.91 -9.79 -14.40
N VAL A 14 2.07 -10.42 -14.19
CA VAL A 14 3.27 -9.77 -13.64
C VAL A 14 3.85 -8.75 -14.61
N HIS A 15 3.99 -9.07 -15.89
CA HIS A 15 4.52 -8.13 -16.88
C HIS A 15 3.60 -6.90 -17.04
N ASN A 16 2.28 -7.11 -17.10
CA ASN A 16 1.34 -5.99 -17.12
C ASN A 16 1.39 -5.19 -15.82
N ALA A 17 1.53 -5.83 -14.66
CA ALA A 17 1.62 -5.12 -13.39
C ALA A 17 2.88 -4.24 -13.34
N ALA A 18 4.03 -4.76 -13.78
CA ALA A 18 5.27 -3.99 -13.87
C ALA A 18 5.13 -2.78 -14.82
N TYR A 19 4.51 -2.98 -15.98
CA TYR A 19 4.28 -1.91 -16.95
C TYR A 19 3.36 -0.82 -16.38
N TRP A 20 2.19 -1.20 -15.85
CA TRP A 20 1.22 -0.23 -15.35
C TRP A 20 1.65 0.46 -14.05
N ARG A 21 2.54 -0.15 -13.27
CA ARG A 21 3.12 0.47 -12.07
C ARG A 21 3.87 1.77 -12.37
N GLU A 22 4.48 1.89 -13.55
CA GLU A 22 5.25 3.08 -13.95
C GLU A 22 4.41 4.12 -14.70
N HIS A 23 3.29 3.70 -15.28
CA HIS A 23 2.48 4.54 -16.17
C HIS A 23 1.17 5.06 -15.55
N MET A 24 0.70 4.44 -14.46
CA MET A 24 -0.54 4.83 -13.77
C MET A 24 -0.26 5.52 -12.44
N ASN A 25 -1.25 6.24 -11.92
CA ASN A 25 -1.21 6.76 -10.56
C ASN A 25 -1.09 5.60 -9.55
N GLU A 26 -0.28 5.81 -8.50
CA GLU A 26 -0.01 4.78 -7.50
C GLU A 26 -1.26 4.27 -6.78
N GLY A 27 -2.24 5.13 -6.52
CA GLY A 27 -3.48 4.77 -5.86
C GLY A 27 -4.38 3.87 -6.72
N GLU A 28 -4.55 4.25 -8.00
CA GLU A 28 -5.31 3.45 -8.96
C GLU A 28 -4.65 2.09 -9.21
N PHE A 29 -3.32 2.07 -9.32
CA PHE A 29 -2.55 0.84 -9.49
C PHE A 29 -2.73 -0.11 -8.30
N VAL A 30 -2.53 0.37 -7.07
CA VAL A 30 -2.68 -0.45 -5.86
C VAL A 30 -4.11 -1.01 -5.79
N TYR A 31 -5.12 -0.18 -6.03
CA TYR A 31 -6.51 -0.63 -6.03
C TYR A 31 -6.78 -1.72 -7.08
N ALA A 32 -6.32 -1.52 -8.31
CA ALA A 32 -6.50 -2.47 -9.40
C ALA A 32 -5.79 -3.81 -9.16
N VAL A 33 -4.60 -3.80 -8.55
CA VAL A 33 -3.85 -5.03 -8.23
C VAL A 33 -4.50 -5.79 -7.09
N TYR A 34 -4.89 -5.10 -6.00
CA TYR A 34 -5.55 -5.75 -4.86
C TYR A 34 -6.85 -6.42 -5.27
N THR A 35 -7.69 -5.72 -6.03
CA THR A 35 -8.95 -6.28 -6.56
C THR A 35 -8.68 -7.44 -7.53
N ALA A 36 -7.69 -7.33 -8.42
CA ALA A 36 -7.35 -8.41 -9.34
C ALA A 36 -6.86 -9.67 -8.61
N VAL A 37 -6.04 -9.54 -7.58
CA VAL A 37 -5.54 -10.69 -6.79
C VAL A 37 -6.68 -11.36 -6.02
N ILE A 38 -7.65 -10.60 -5.50
CA ILE A 38 -8.80 -11.14 -4.78
C ILE A 38 -9.76 -11.89 -5.71
N HIS A 39 -9.99 -11.36 -6.91
CA HIS A 39 -11.01 -11.87 -7.82
C HIS A 39 -10.50 -12.84 -8.90
N SER A 40 -9.20 -12.83 -9.21
CA SER A 40 -8.62 -13.72 -10.22
C SER A 40 -8.20 -15.06 -9.62
N GLU A 41 -8.43 -16.16 -10.36
CA GLU A 41 -7.92 -17.48 -10.02
C GLU A 41 -6.38 -17.49 -9.95
N LEU A 42 -5.71 -16.64 -10.73
CA LEU A 42 -4.24 -16.49 -10.70
C LEU A 42 -3.73 -15.91 -9.38
N GLY A 43 -4.59 -15.22 -8.63
CA GLY A 43 -4.27 -14.66 -7.32
C GLY A 43 -4.53 -15.62 -6.15
N HIS A 44 -5.05 -16.82 -6.41
CA HIS A 44 -5.40 -17.76 -5.35
C HIS A 44 -4.15 -18.22 -4.57
N GLY A 45 -4.20 -18.07 -3.24
CA GLY A 45 -3.07 -18.40 -2.36
C GLY A 45 -2.04 -17.29 -2.19
N ILE A 46 -2.19 -16.15 -2.88
CA ILE A 46 -1.32 -14.99 -2.67
C ILE A 46 -1.77 -14.23 -1.42
N VAL A 47 -0.82 -13.98 -0.53
CA VAL A 47 -1.03 -13.13 0.63
C VAL A 47 -0.69 -11.70 0.23
N LEU A 48 -1.71 -10.84 0.16
CA LEU A 48 -1.50 -9.42 -0.08
C LEU A 48 -0.88 -8.77 1.16
N PRO A 49 0.10 -7.87 0.98
CA PRO A 49 0.63 -7.10 2.09
C PRO A 49 -0.49 -6.23 2.67
N PRO A 50 -0.44 -5.93 3.97
CA PRO A 50 -1.43 -5.06 4.58
C PRO A 50 -1.33 -3.63 4.03
N LEU A 51 -2.48 -2.98 3.82
CA LEU A 51 -2.52 -1.61 3.29
C LEU A 51 -1.82 -0.58 4.19
N TYR A 52 -1.75 -0.83 5.50
CA TYR A 52 -1.03 0.04 6.43
C TYR A 52 0.50 0.02 6.24
N GLU A 53 1.05 -0.97 5.54
CA GLU A 53 2.47 -1.00 5.14
C GLU A 53 2.68 -0.43 3.74
N VAL A 54 1.73 -0.63 2.83
CA VAL A 54 1.83 -0.16 1.43
C VAL A 54 1.59 1.34 1.33
N THR A 55 0.55 1.86 2.00
CA THR A 55 0.21 3.29 2.01
C THR A 55 0.05 3.80 3.44
N PRO A 56 1.15 3.90 4.22
CA PRO A 56 1.11 4.24 5.65
C PRO A 56 0.46 5.60 5.92
N HIS A 57 0.50 6.52 4.95
CA HIS A 57 -0.12 7.84 5.03
C HIS A 57 -1.64 7.81 5.30
N MET A 58 -2.35 6.74 4.92
CA MET A 58 -3.79 6.63 5.14
C MET A 58 -4.15 6.07 6.53
N PHE A 59 -3.18 5.52 7.26
CA PHE A 59 -3.40 4.79 8.52
C PHE A 59 -2.62 5.37 9.69
N THR A 60 -1.79 6.38 9.47
CA THR A 60 -0.92 6.98 10.49
C THR A 60 -1.10 8.49 10.56
N ASN A 61 -1.01 9.03 11.78
CA ASN A 61 -1.15 10.47 12.00
C ASN A 61 0.01 11.24 11.34
N SER A 62 -0.28 12.46 10.86
CA SER A 62 0.72 13.32 10.22
C SER A 62 1.94 13.59 11.10
N GLU A 63 1.79 13.69 12.42
CA GLU A 63 2.91 13.89 13.35
C GLU A 63 3.90 12.71 13.31
N ILE A 64 3.40 11.48 13.28
CA ILE A 64 4.21 10.27 13.24
C ILE A 64 4.87 10.11 11.88
N ILE A 65 4.17 10.44 10.79
CA ILE A 65 4.73 10.49 9.45
C ILE A 65 5.91 11.48 9.37
N GLN A 66 5.76 12.68 9.93
CA GLN A 66 6.86 13.66 9.95
C GLN A 66 8.06 13.16 10.75
N LYS A 67 7.83 12.56 11.92
CA LYS A 67 8.91 11.91 12.71
C LYS A 67 9.62 10.81 11.91
N ALA A 68 8.87 9.99 11.16
CA ALA A 68 9.43 8.97 10.29
C ALA A 68 10.26 9.57 9.14
N TYR A 69 9.83 10.68 8.54
CA TYR A 69 10.62 11.42 7.56
C TYR A 69 11.90 11.99 8.17
N THR A 70 11.85 12.58 9.36
CA THR A 70 13.04 13.06 10.06
C THR A 70 14.03 11.93 10.30
N ALA A 71 13.59 10.79 10.82
CA ALA A 71 14.43 9.60 11.00
C ALA A 71 15.07 9.12 9.70
N LYS A 72 14.33 9.17 8.58
CA LYS A 72 14.86 8.83 7.27
C LYS A 72 15.95 9.81 6.82
N MET A 73 15.77 11.11 7.05
CA MET A 73 16.76 12.14 6.72
C MET A 73 18.02 12.06 7.59
N THR A 74 17.89 11.69 8.87
CA THR A 74 19.01 11.56 9.80
C THR A 74 19.69 10.19 9.78
N HIS A 75 19.20 9.25 8.96
CA HIS A 75 19.67 7.87 8.90
C HIS A 75 19.65 7.14 10.25
N THR A 76 18.75 7.51 11.16
CA THR A 76 18.61 6.88 12.47
C THR A 76 17.35 6.04 12.52
N ALA A 77 17.49 4.75 12.84
CA ALA A 77 16.33 3.90 13.08
C ALA A 77 15.57 4.39 14.32
N GLY A 78 14.26 4.56 14.20
CA GLY A 78 13.39 5.03 15.27
C GLY A 78 12.10 4.23 15.31
N LYS A 79 11.60 3.95 16.52
CA LYS A 79 10.26 3.42 16.75
C LYS A 79 9.42 4.55 17.34
N PHE A 80 8.32 4.87 16.69
CA PHE A 80 7.43 5.95 17.11
C PHE A 80 6.09 5.37 17.55
N GLU A 81 5.67 5.72 18.75
CA GLU A 81 4.36 5.32 19.27
C GLU A 81 3.31 6.33 18.82
N MET A 82 2.20 5.83 18.29
CA MET A 82 1.07 6.63 17.85
C MET A 82 0.03 6.67 18.98
N GLU A 83 -0.26 7.86 19.47
CA GLU A 83 -1.35 8.09 20.42
C GLU A 83 -2.64 8.52 19.71
N PHE A 84 -3.78 8.28 20.35
CA PHE A 84 -5.09 8.70 19.84
C PHE A 84 -5.14 10.22 19.64
N THR A 85 -5.70 10.67 18.53
CA THR A 85 -5.74 12.10 18.14
C THR A 85 -6.64 12.97 19.03
N GLY A 86 -7.42 12.36 19.92
CA GLY A 86 -8.29 13.05 20.86
C GLY A 86 -7.56 13.55 22.11
N THR A 87 -7.85 14.78 22.51
CA THR A 87 -7.35 15.36 23.76
C THR A 87 -8.02 14.71 24.98
N LYS A 88 -7.24 14.30 26.00
CA LYS A 88 -7.74 13.82 27.31
C LYS A 88 -8.67 14.81 28.06
N LYS A 89 -8.88 16.03 27.54
CA LYS A 89 -9.61 17.14 28.17
C LYS A 89 -11.09 17.29 27.77
N ASN A 90 -11.63 16.41 26.93
CA ASN A 90 -13.09 16.35 26.74
C ASN A 90 -13.70 15.39 27.78
N LYS A 91 -13.81 15.86 29.02
CA LYS A 91 -14.67 15.30 30.08
C LYS A 91 -15.53 16.41 30.63
#